data_AF-A0A7S2MKK6-F1
#
_entry.id   AF-A0A7S2MKK6-F1
#
_cell.length_a   1.000
_cell.length_b   1.000
_cell.length_c   1.000
_cell.angle_alpha   90.00
_cell.angle_beta   90.00
_cell.angle_gamma   90.00
#
_symmetry.space_group_name_H-M   'P 1'
#
loop_
_entity.id
_entity.type
_entity.pdbx_description
1 polymer ?
#
loop_
_entity_poly.entity_id
_entity_poly.type
_entity_poly.pdbx_seq_one_letter_code
_entity_poly.pdbx_strand_id
1 'polypeptide(L)'
;MMAQPLLAGAEAVRAGKYGVCLVAVVYTLLGLVLCGTYAWGIIRLDGEFKQSGGAMKLWGRINDKGNEWLLSIYFTSIGLAAIGYLPSLAYAFFIAPELPRGLVNRMCGSLACFFVTELFWMPMCVAYIESPSSLVYTLIRLQLAVSGISGLCWFYFKVFAVPEEVEKTVGAPLRLSAKAGTAIFALHCAILDATVWPPFFHQ
;
A
#
# COMPACT_ATOMS: atom_id res chain seq x y z
N MET A 1 12.34 29.71 -15.13
CA MET A 1 10.90 29.96 -15.01
C MET A 1 10.51 29.53 -13.59
N MET A 2 10.45 30.48 -12.65
CA MET A 2 10.10 30.15 -11.26
C MET A 2 8.60 29.91 -11.19
N ALA A 3 8.19 28.69 -10.85
CA ALA A 3 6.79 28.41 -10.54
C ALA A 3 6.39 29.30 -9.36
N GLN A 4 5.38 30.15 -9.55
CA GLN A 4 4.72 30.86 -8.45
C GLN A 4 4.27 29.84 -7.39
N PRO A 5 4.42 30.15 -6.08
CA PRO A 5 3.95 29.25 -5.04
C PRO A 5 2.43 29.15 -5.13
N LEU A 6 1.94 27.98 -5.55
CA LEU A 6 0.53 27.63 -5.73
C LEU A 6 -0.28 27.60 -4.42
N LEU A 7 0.25 28.11 -3.32
CA LEU A 7 -0.33 28.01 -1.98
C LEU A 7 -0.42 29.39 -1.33
N ALA A 8 -1.33 30.23 -1.82
CA ALA A 8 -1.74 31.45 -1.13
C ALA A 8 -3.01 31.18 -0.32
N GLY A 9 -2.97 31.41 1.01
CA GLY A 9 -4.13 31.30 1.90
C GLY A 9 -4.05 30.16 2.93
N ALA A 10 -5.20 29.65 3.39
CA ALA A 10 -5.35 28.66 4.47
C ALA A 10 -4.54 27.36 4.29
N GLU A 11 -4.03 27.07 3.09
CA GLU A 11 -3.11 25.97 2.82
C GLU A 11 -1.68 26.21 3.35
N ALA A 12 -1.31 27.43 3.73
CA ALA A 12 -0.01 27.74 4.34
C ALA A 12 0.08 27.34 5.84
N VAL A 13 -1.02 26.88 6.45
CA VAL A 13 -1.02 26.48 7.85
C VAL A 13 -0.32 25.13 7.99
N ARG A 14 0.83 25.14 8.68
CA ARG A 14 1.56 23.92 9.08
C ARG A 14 0.64 22.99 9.87
N ALA A 15 0.72 21.70 9.61
CA ALA A 15 -0.18 20.73 10.22
C ALA A 15 0.11 20.51 11.71
N GLY A 16 1.36 20.68 12.17
CA GLY A 16 1.76 20.50 13.56
C GLY A 16 1.30 19.15 14.15
N LYS A 17 0.71 19.19 15.35
CA LYS A 17 0.20 17.99 16.06
C LYS A 17 -0.90 17.26 15.28
N TYR A 18 -1.70 17.98 14.51
CA TYR A 18 -2.74 17.36 13.68
C TYR A 18 -2.13 16.42 12.64
N GLY A 19 -1.06 16.84 11.97
CA GLY A 19 -0.40 16.02 10.97
C GLY A 19 0.20 14.74 11.57
N VAL A 20 0.85 14.85 12.73
CA VAL A 20 1.42 13.71 13.45
C VAL A 20 0.32 12.72 13.86
N CYS A 21 -0.80 13.21 14.40
CA CYS A 21 -1.94 12.38 14.77
C CYS A 21 -2.53 11.66 13.55
N LEU A 22 -2.71 12.37 12.43
CA LEU A 22 -3.25 11.77 11.22
C LEU A 22 -2.33 10.68 10.65
N VAL A 23 -1.01 10.90 10.66
CA VAL A 23 -0.03 9.86 10.30
C VAL A 23 -0.14 8.66 11.23
N ALA A 24 -0.21 8.86 12.56
CA ALA A 24 -0.36 7.76 13.52
C ALA A 24 -1.65 6.95 13.29
N VAL A 25 -2.78 7.60 13.00
CA VAL A 25 -4.02 6.89 12.74
C VAL A 25 -3.93 6.13 11.41
N VAL A 26 -3.55 6.80 10.32
CA VAL A 26 -3.60 6.18 9.00
C VAL A 26 -2.51 5.12 8.83
N TYR A 27 -1.26 5.44 9.16
CA TYR A 27 -0.18 4.49 8.93
C TYR A 27 -0.25 3.31 9.89
N THR A 28 -0.36 3.58 11.18
CA THR A 28 -0.29 2.52 12.19
C THR A 28 -1.63 1.84 12.41
N LEU A 29 -2.70 2.57 12.74
CA LEU A 29 -3.96 1.92 13.12
C LEU A 29 -4.60 1.19 11.92
N LEU A 30 -4.77 1.84 10.78
CA LEU A 30 -5.36 1.18 9.61
C LEU A 30 -4.45 0.07 9.06
N GLY A 31 -3.13 0.29 9.05
CA GLY A 31 -2.16 -0.74 8.67
C GLY A 31 -2.23 -1.99 9.55
N LEU A 32 -2.38 -1.82 10.87
CA LEU A 32 -2.53 -2.94 11.80
C LEU A 32 -3.83 -3.72 11.57
N VAL A 33 -4.95 -3.01 11.33
CA VAL A 33 -6.22 -3.67 11.00
C VAL A 33 -6.09 -4.47 9.71
N LEU A 34 -5.42 -3.92 8.70
CA LEU A 34 -5.15 -4.62 7.44
C LEU A 34 -4.28 -5.87 7.65
N CYS A 35 -3.17 -5.77 8.40
CA CYS A 35 -2.37 -6.95 8.74
C CYS A 35 -3.21 -8.02 9.47
N GLY A 36 -4.19 -7.60 10.28
CA GLY A 36 -5.15 -8.49 10.92
C GLY A 36 -6.00 -9.28 9.93
N THR A 37 -6.51 -8.64 8.86
CA THR A 37 -7.28 -9.36 7.82
C THR A 37 -6.40 -10.35 7.07
N TYR A 38 -5.11 -10.05 6.89
CA TYR A 38 -4.16 -10.94 6.20
C TYR A 38 -3.84 -12.17 7.05
N ALA A 39 -3.53 -11.97 8.32
CA ALA A 39 -3.30 -13.06 9.26
C ALA A 39 -4.54 -13.96 9.37
N TRP A 40 -5.73 -13.38 9.51
CA TRP A 40 -6.98 -14.12 9.53
C TRP A 40 -7.18 -14.97 8.27
N GLY A 41 -6.99 -14.38 7.08
CA GLY A 41 -7.22 -15.08 5.82
C GLY A 41 -6.20 -16.22 5.57
N ILE A 42 -4.94 -16.04 5.96
CA ILE A 42 -3.94 -17.12 5.91
C ILE A 42 -4.33 -18.27 6.85
N ILE A 43 -4.66 -17.98 8.10
CA ILE A 43 -5.09 -18.99 9.09
C ILE A 43 -6.33 -19.74 8.60
N ARG A 44 -7.30 -19.01 8.04
CA ARG A 44 -8.53 -19.57 7.46
C ARG A 44 -8.21 -20.56 6.34
N LEU A 45 -7.39 -20.14 5.37
CA LEU A 45 -7.04 -20.97 4.21
C LEU A 45 -6.19 -22.19 4.59
N ASP A 46 -5.21 -22.03 5.48
CA ASP A 46 -4.40 -23.15 5.96
C ASP A 46 -5.20 -24.12 6.83
N GLY A 47 -6.21 -23.64 7.55
CA GLY A 47 -7.11 -24.47 8.34
C GLY A 47 -8.02 -25.35 7.48
N GLU A 48 -8.68 -24.76 6.47
CA GLU A 48 -9.66 -25.48 5.65
C GLU A 48 -9.07 -26.21 4.45
N PHE A 49 -8.08 -25.60 3.80
CA PHE A 49 -7.57 -26.07 2.52
C PHE A 49 -6.20 -26.72 2.64
N LYS A 50 -5.75 -27.10 3.85
CA LYS A 50 -4.41 -27.66 4.10
C LYS A 50 -3.99 -28.75 3.11
N GLN A 51 -4.90 -29.68 2.80
CA GLN A 51 -4.61 -30.81 1.90
C GLN A 51 -4.57 -30.43 0.41
N SER A 52 -5.13 -29.27 0.05
CA SER A 52 -5.22 -28.77 -1.33
C SER A 52 -4.35 -27.54 -1.59
N GLY A 53 -3.39 -27.27 -0.71
CA GLY A 53 -2.38 -26.20 -0.86
C GLY A 53 -2.47 -25.07 0.18
N GLY A 54 -3.53 -25.01 0.99
CA GLY A 54 -3.68 -23.99 2.05
C GLY A 54 -3.65 -22.56 1.51
N ALA A 55 -2.90 -21.68 2.17
CA ALA A 55 -2.71 -20.29 1.76
C ALA A 55 -2.06 -20.16 0.37
N MET A 56 -1.30 -21.15 -0.11
CA MET A 56 -0.67 -21.10 -1.45
C MET A 56 -1.69 -21.01 -2.59
N LYS A 57 -2.97 -21.32 -2.33
CA LYS A 57 -4.06 -21.08 -3.28
C LYS A 57 -4.21 -19.62 -3.68
N LEU A 58 -3.78 -18.66 -2.85
CA LEU A 58 -3.78 -17.23 -3.18
C LEU A 58 -2.89 -16.90 -4.39
N TRP A 59 -1.88 -17.72 -4.67
CA TRP A 59 -0.97 -17.50 -5.80
C TRP A 59 -1.43 -18.23 -7.07
N GLY A 60 -2.48 -19.06 -7.00
CA GLY A 60 -3.05 -19.78 -8.14
C GLY A 60 -1.97 -20.39 -9.04
N ARG A 61 -1.99 -20.02 -10.32
CA ARG A 61 -1.07 -20.51 -11.36
C ARG A 61 0.34 -19.92 -11.29
N ILE A 62 0.60 -18.92 -10.44
CA ILE A 62 1.98 -18.45 -10.17
C ILE A 62 2.79 -19.56 -9.48
N ASN A 63 2.10 -20.44 -8.74
CA ASN A 63 2.73 -21.59 -8.07
C ASN A 63 2.85 -22.83 -8.99
N ASP A 64 2.45 -22.75 -10.26
CA ASP A 64 2.64 -23.82 -11.23
C ASP A 64 4.13 -24.00 -11.56
N LYS A 65 4.53 -25.23 -11.90
CA LYS A 65 5.89 -25.52 -12.36
C LYS A 65 6.23 -24.68 -13.60
N GLY A 66 7.39 -24.03 -13.60
CA GLY A 66 7.84 -23.09 -14.63
C GLY A 66 7.59 -21.62 -14.31
N ASN A 67 6.76 -21.31 -13.30
CA ASN A 67 6.48 -19.93 -12.86
C ASN A 67 7.16 -19.58 -11.52
N GLU A 68 8.07 -20.42 -11.00
CA GLU A 68 8.71 -20.24 -9.69
C GLU A 68 9.52 -18.94 -9.61
N TRP A 69 10.05 -18.49 -10.75
CA TRP A 69 10.74 -17.20 -10.86
C TRP A 69 9.79 -16.03 -10.57
N LEU A 70 8.55 -16.10 -11.04
CA LEU A 70 7.53 -15.08 -10.81
C LEU A 70 7.10 -15.09 -9.35
N LEU A 71 6.91 -16.27 -8.77
CA LEU A 71 6.63 -16.43 -7.34
C LEU A 71 7.74 -15.81 -6.47
N SER A 72 9.00 -16.03 -6.85
CA SER A 72 10.16 -15.45 -6.17
C SER A 72 10.20 -13.93 -6.27
N ILE A 73 9.85 -13.36 -7.44
CA ILE A 73 9.69 -11.91 -7.62
C ILE A 73 8.59 -11.38 -6.71
N TYR A 74 7.45 -12.06 -6.61
CA TYR A 74 6.36 -11.67 -5.72
C TYR A 74 6.81 -11.59 -4.27
N PHE A 75 7.38 -12.67 -3.73
CA PHE A 75 7.81 -12.71 -2.34
C PHE A 75 8.93 -11.70 -2.04
N THR A 76 9.86 -11.52 -2.98
CA THR A 76 10.91 -10.51 -2.84
C THR A 76 10.32 -9.11 -2.84
N SER A 77 9.42 -8.81 -3.78
CA SER A 77 8.83 -7.49 -3.94
C SER A 77 7.92 -7.12 -2.76
N ILE A 78 7.06 -8.03 -2.29
CA ILE A 78 6.21 -7.78 -1.11
C ILE A 78 7.06 -7.63 0.16
N GLY A 79 8.13 -8.43 0.30
CA GLY A 79 9.07 -8.31 1.41
C GLY A 79 9.79 -6.96 1.43
N LEU A 80 10.29 -6.51 0.26
CA LEU A 80 10.91 -5.19 0.12
C LEU A 80 9.90 -4.05 0.34
N ALA A 81 8.65 -4.21 -0.10
CA ALA A 81 7.58 -3.24 0.14
C ALA A 81 7.27 -3.13 1.64
N ALA A 82 7.13 -4.26 2.35
CA ALA A 82 6.87 -4.30 3.79
C ALA A 82 8.03 -3.71 4.61
N ILE A 83 9.28 -4.05 4.27
CA ILE A 83 10.46 -3.49 4.93
C ILE A 83 10.58 -2.00 4.61
N GLY A 84 10.38 -1.60 3.35
CA GLY A 84 10.44 -0.22 2.89
C GLY A 84 9.34 0.68 3.45
N TYR A 85 8.23 0.10 3.89
CA TYR A 85 7.17 0.81 4.60
C TYR A 85 7.65 1.41 5.94
N LEU A 86 8.55 0.73 6.66
CA LEU A 86 9.04 1.21 7.97
C LEU A 86 9.81 2.54 7.91
N PRO A 87 10.86 2.72 7.07
CA PRO A 87 11.49 4.03 6.91
C PRO A 87 10.52 5.05 6.31
N SER A 88 9.58 4.61 5.46
CA SER A 88 8.51 5.49 4.96
C SER A 88 7.65 6.03 6.10
N LEU A 89 7.21 5.19 7.03
CA LEU A 89 6.46 5.59 8.23
C LEU A 89 7.26 6.55 9.11
N ALA A 90 8.50 6.19 9.45
CA ALA A 90 9.37 7.04 10.26
C ALA A 90 9.56 8.43 9.61
N TYR A 91 9.84 8.47 8.31
CA TYR A 91 9.94 9.72 7.55
C TYR A 91 8.65 10.54 7.61
N ALA A 92 7.48 9.91 7.45
CA ALA A 92 6.19 10.60 7.55
C ALA A 92 5.99 11.28 8.91
N PHE A 93 6.37 10.62 10.02
CA PHE A 93 6.29 11.23 11.35
C PHE A 93 7.15 12.49 11.49
N PHE A 94 8.36 12.49 10.93
CA PHE A 94 9.26 13.64 11.02
C PHE A 94 8.78 14.83 10.19
N ILE A 95 8.27 14.60 8.98
CA ILE A 95 7.84 15.70 8.10
C ILE A 95 6.41 16.19 8.39
N ALA A 96 5.54 15.35 8.94
CA ALA A 96 4.13 15.65 9.16
C ALA A 96 3.84 16.98 9.88
N PRO A 97 4.55 17.39 10.97
CA PRO A 97 4.24 18.64 11.63
C PRO A 97 4.60 19.87 10.79
N GLU A 98 5.57 19.75 9.90
CA GLU A 98 6.09 20.85 9.06
C GLU A 98 5.34 20.98 7.74
N LEU A 99 4.63 19.94 7.32
CA LEU A 99 3.89 19.95 6.07
C LEU A 99 2.66 20.87 6.12
N PRO A 100 2.29 21.48 4.97
CA PRO A 100 0.98 22.09 4.77
C PRO A 100 -0.15 21.10 5.10
N ARG A 101 -1.17 21.55 5.84
CA ARG A 101 -2.30 20.68 6.24
C ARG A 101 -2.97 19.99 5.05
N GLY A 102 -3.18 20.71 3.94
CA GLY A 102 -3.76 20.16 2.72
C GLY A 102 -2.92 19.06 2.07
N LEU A 103 -1.58 19.12 2.20
CA LEU A 103 -0.70 18.07 1.70
C LEU A 103 -0.72 16.83 2.60
N VAL A 104 -0.70 17.02 3.93
CA VAL A 104 -0.82 15.89 4.88
C VAL A 104 -2.15 15.15 4.67
N ASN A 105 -3.24 15.89 4.44
CA ASN A 105 -4.56 15.30 4.15
C ASN A 105 -4.58 14.49 2.87
N ARG A 106 -3.94 14.97 1.79
CA ARG A 106 -3.87 14.24 0.51
C ARG A 106 -2.98 13.00 0.62
N MET A 107 -1.83 13.12 1.27
CA MET A 107 -0.93 12.00 1.54
C MET A 107 -1.60 10.93 2.41
N CYS A 108 -2.21 11.31 3.53
CA CYS A 108 -2.87 10.35 4.42
C CYS A 108 -4.19 9.85 3.84
N GLY A 109 -4.94 10.69 3.12
CA GLY A 109 -6.22 10.30 2.51
C GLY A 109 -6.04 9.26 1.40
N SER A 110 -5.01 9.41 0.56
CA SER A 110 -4.67 8.40 -0.46
C SER A 110 -4.24 7.07 0.16
N LEU A 111 -3.40 7.10 1.21
CA LEU A 111 -3.02 5.87 1.91
C LEU A 111 -4.18 5.26 2.71
N ALA A 112 -5.05 6.06 3.29
CA ALA A 112 -6.25 5.57 3.97
C ALA A 112 -7.23 4.92 2.99
N CYS A 113 -7.40 5.52 1.80
CA CYS A 113 -8.17 4.92 0.70
C CYS A 113 -7.60 3.55 0.33
N PHE A 114 -6.28 3.46 0.13
CA PHE A 114 -5.57 2.19 -0.09
C PHE A 114 -5.87 1.17 1.02
N PHE A 115 -5.67 1.53 2.29
CA PHE A 115 -5.89 0.58 3.38
C PHE A 115 -7.34 0.11 3.45
N VAL A 116 -8.30 1.02 3.35
CA VAL A 116 -9.73 0.70 3.41
C VAL A 116 -10.13 -0.23 2.27
N THR A 117 -9.64 -0.01 1.04
CA THR A 117 -9.94 -0.92 -0.08
C THR A 117 -9.28 -2.28 0.10
N GLU A 118 -8.03 -2.32 0.60
CA GLU A 118 -7.30 -3.56 0.88
C GLU A 118 -7.90 -4.39 2.03
N LEU A 119 -8.68 -3.79 2.95
CA LEU A 119 -9.40 -4.56 3.98
C LEU A 119 -10.31 -5.63 3.38
N PHE A 120 -10.79 -5.43 2.16
CA PHE A 120 -11.68 -6.36 1.46
C PHE A 120 -10.94 -7.42 0.66
N TRP A 121 -9.65 -7.22 0.32
CA TRP A 121 -8.91 -8.12 -0.57
C TRP A 121 -8.90 -9.55 -0.04
N MET A 122 -8.38 -9.77 1.17
CA MET A 122 -8.29 -11.12 1.75
C MET A 122 -9.65 -11.79 1.98
N PRO A 123 -10.67 -11.13 2.57
CA PRO A 123 -12.02 -11.69 2.66
C PRO A 123 -12.61 -12.10 1.30
N MET A 124 -12.44 -11.28 0.26
CA MET A 124 -12.93 -11.62 -1.08
C MET A 124 -12.14 -12.77 -1.71
N CYS A 125 -10.82 -12.84 -1.51
CA CYS A 125 -10.00 -13.96 -1.97
C CYS A 125 -10.41 -15.28 -1.31
N VAL A 126 -10.65 -15.27 0.01
CA VAL A 126 -11.19 -16.43 0.73
C VAL A 126 -12.55 -16.84 0.15
N ALA A 127 -13.47 -15.88 -0.02
CA ALA A 127 -14.80 -16.15 -0.56
C ALA A 127 -14.74 -16.72 -2.00
N TYR A 128 -13.83 -16.22 -2.84
CA TYR A 128 -13.62 -16.74 -4.19
C TYR A 128 -13.02 -18.15 -4.19
N ILE A 129 -12.08 -18.45 -3.28
CA ILE A 129 -11.50 -19.79 -3.15
C ILE A 129 -12.54 -20.80 -2.64
N GLU A 130 -13.37 -20.40 -1.68
CA GLU A 130 -14.45 -21.25 -1.13
C GLU A 130 -15.55 -21.52 -2.18
N SER A 131 -15.95 -20.50 -2.94
CA SER A 131 -16.99 -20.61 -3.96
C SER A 131 -16.67 -19.70 -5.16
N PRO A 132 -15.95 -20.21 -6.18
CA PRO A 132 -15.56 -19.43 -7.35
C PRO A 132 -16.75 -18.76 -8.04
N SER A 133 -16.64 -17.46 -8.27
CA SER A 133 -17.68 -16.65 -8.88
C SER A 133 -17.08 -15.51 -9.70
N SER A 134 -17.55 -15.33 -10.94
CA SER A 134 -17.10 -14.26 -11.83
C SER A 134 -17.38 -12.87 -11.27
N LEU A 135 -18.44 -12.72 -10.48
CA LEU A 135 -18.77 -11.46 -9.81
C LEU A 135 -17.71 -11.13 -8.76
N VAL A 136 -17.40 -12.08 -7.87
CA VAL A 136 -16.39 -11.88 -6.80
C VAL A 136 -15.01 -11.61 -7.42
N TYR A 137 -14.62 -12.37 -8.44
CA TYR A 137 -13.38 -12.13 -9.16
C TYR A 137 -13.30 -10.72 -9.79
N THR A 138 -14.39 -10.26 -10.40
CA THR A 138 -14.46 -8.90 -10.96
C THR A 138 -14.32 -7.84 -9.87
N LEU A 139 -14.95 -8.05 -8.71
CA LEU A 139 -14.84 -7.14 -7.57
C LEU A 139 -13.41 -7.10 -7.02
N ILE A 140 -12.72 -8.24 -6.92
CA ILE A 140 -11.30 -8.31 -6.52
C ILE A 140 -10.46 -7.46 -7.48
N ARG A 141 -10.64 -7.62 -8.80
CA ARG A 141 -9.88 -6.83 -9.78
C ARG A 141 -10.12 -5.34 -9.67
N LEU A 142 -11.38 -4.93 -9.53
CA LEU A 142 -11.73 -3.51 -9.37
C LEU A 142 -11.13 -2.94 -8.09
N GLN A 143 -11.22 -3.69 -6.98
CA GLN A 143 -10.64 -3.32 -5.70
C GLN A 143 -9.11 -3.16 -5.79
N LEU A 144 -8.40 -4.12 -6.37
CA LEU A 144 -6.94 -4.04 -6.56
C LEU A 144 -6.54 -2.87 -7.47
N ALA A 145 -7.32 -2.56 -8.51
CA ALA A 145 -7.08 -1.38 -9.35
C ALA A 145 -7.21 -0.08 -8.54
N VAL A 146 -8.26 0.05 -7.72
CA VAL A 146 -8.47 1.23 -6.86
C VAL A 146 -7.35 1.35 -5.82
N SER A 147 -6.94 0.25 -5.20
CA SER A 147 -5.79 0.20 -4.29
C SER A 147 -4.51 0.63 -5.01
N GLY A 148 -4.20 0.06 -6.17
CA GLY A 148 -3.02 0.41 -6.97
C GLY A 148 -2.96 1.91 -7.30
N ILE A 149 -4.07 2.49 -7.77
CA ILE A 149 -4.17 3.94 -8.04
C ILE A 149 -3.96 4.74 -6.76
N SER A 150 -4.59 4.34 -5.65
CA SER A 150 -4.45 5.01 -4.35
C SER A 150 -3.00 4.97 -3.85
N GLY A 151 -2.30 3.85 -4.03
CA GLY A 151 -0.88 3.68 -3.73
C GLY A 151 0.02 4.57 -4.58
N LEU A 152 -0.28 4.73 -5.88
CA LEU A 152 0.43 5.66 -6.75
C LEU A 152 0.19 7.12 -6.38
N CYS A 153 -1.04 7.50 -6.04
CA CYS A 153 -1.35 8.84 -5.53
C CYS A 153 -0.59 9.13 -4.23
N TRP A 154 -0.55 8.15 -3.32
CA TRP A 154 0.21 8.25 -2.09
C TRP A 154 1.70 8.47 -2.36
N PHE A 155 2.28 7.66 -3.25
CA PHE A 155 3.67 7.82 -3.70
C PHE A 155 3.91 9.21 -4.27
N TYR A 156 3.02 9.71 -5.14
CA TYR A 156 3.14 11.03 -5.73
C TYR A 156 3.20 12.14 -4.66
N PHE A 157 2.21 12.17 -3.75
CA PHE A 157 2.17 13.22 -2.73
C PHE A 157 3.36 13.14 -1.77
N LYS A 158 3.82 11.94 -1.46
CA LYS A 158 4.91 11.74 -0.51
C LYS A 158 6.30 12.00 -1.07
N VAL A 159 6.51 11.75 -2.36
CA VAL A 159 7.85 11.79 -2.98
C VAL A 159 8.08 13.06 -3.80
N PHE A 160 7.04 13.60 -4.44
CA PHE A 160 7.16 14.73 -5.36
C PHE A 160 6.47 16.00 -4.88
N ALA A 161 5.45 15.90 -4.03
CA ALA A 161 4.72 17.08 -3.56
C ALA A 161 5.22 17.63 -2.20
N VAL A 162 6.15 16.94 -1.53
CA VAL A 162 6.77 17.43 -0.28
C VAL A 162 7.74 18.56 -0.62
N PRO A 163 7.59 19.76 -0.01
CA PRO A 163 8.50 20.88 -0.26
C PRO A 163 9.94 20.56 0.16
N GLU A 164 10.92 20.98 -0.65
CA GLU A 164 12.34 20.67 -0.46
C GLU A 164 12.87 21.13 0.91
N GLU A 165 12.41 22.28 1.39
CA GLU A 165 12.74 22.82 2.70
C GLU A 165 12.26 21.90 3.85
N VAL A 166 11.11 21.25 3.68
CA VAL A 166 10.60 20.27 4.65
C VAL A 166 11.40 18.97 4.52
N GLU A 167 11.69 18.50 3.31
CA GLU A 167 12.49 17.30 3.10
C GLU A 167 13.89 17.38 3.70
N LYS A 168 14.48 18.57 3.72
CA LYS A 168 15.82 18.82 4.28
C LYS A 168 15.85 18.87 5.81
N THR A 169 14.70 18.89 6.48
CA THR A 169 14.63 18.73 7.94
C THR A 169 15.01 17.33 8.40
N VAL A 170 14.99 16.34 7.49
CA VAL A 170 15.34 14.94 7.75
C VAL A 170 16.65 14.58 7.07
N GLY A 171 17.49 13.80 7.74
CA GLY A 171 18.75 13.29 7.19
C GLY A 171 18.56 12.50 5.89
N ALA A 172 19.53 12.63 4.98
CA ALA A 172 19.49 12.01 3.65
C ALA A 172 19.24 10.48 3.66
N PRO A 173 19.85 9.67 4.57
CA PRO A 173 19.62 8.22 4.57
C PRO A 173 18.15 7.84 4.80
N LEU A 174 17.49 8.47 5.77
CA LEU A 174 16.07 8.21 6.06
C LEU A 174 15.17 8.71 4.91
N ARG A 175 15.46 9.89 4.35
CA ARG A 175 14.71 10.42 3.21
C ARG A 175 14.80 9.50 1.99
N LEU A 176 16.01 9.05 1.62
CA LEU A 176 16.21 8.21 0.45
C LEU A 176 15.59 6.82 0.61
N SER A 177 15.79 6.18 1.76
CA SER A 177 15.18 4.88 2.06
C SER A 177 13.66 4.95 2.11
N ALA A 178 13.08 6.03 2.66
CA ALA A 178 11.65 6.27 2.66
C ALA A 178 11.08 6.44 1.24
N LYS A 179 11.74 7.21 0.37
CA LYS A 179 11.33 7.39 -1.03
C LYS A 179 11.40 6.07 -1.80
N ALA A 180 12.50 5.33 -1.66
CA ALA A 180 12.67 4.03 -2.30
C ALA A 180 11.62 3.01 -1.82
N GLY A 181 11.39 2.91 -0.50
CA GLY A 181 10.38 2.04 0.07
C GLY A 181 8.96 2.38 -0.36
N THR A 182 8.62 3.68 -0.42
CA THR A 182 7.33 4.17 -0.93
C THR A 182 7.16 3.81 -2.41
N ALA A 183 8.20 3.96 -3.23
CA ALA A 183 8.17 3.59 -4.65
C ALA A 183 7.97 2.09 -4.85
N ILE A 184 8.74 1.25 -4.15
CA ILE A 184 8.64 -0.21 -4.22
C ILE A 184 7.24 -0.66 -3.81
N PHE A 185 6.71 -0.12 -2.71
CA PHE A 185 5.35 -0.41 -2.26
C PHE A 185 4.30 -0.06 -3.32
N ALA A 186 4.33 1.17 -3.85
CA ALA A 186 3.36 1.60 -4.83
C ALA A 186 3.45 0.80 -6.15
N LEU A 187 4.67 0.46 -6.59
CA LEU A 187 4.88 -0.36 -7.77
C LEU A 187 4.44 -1.81 -7.56
N HIS A 188 4.67 -2.38 -6.38
CA HIS A 188 4.17 -3.72 -6.05
C HIS A 188 2.65 -3.77 -6.18
N CYS A 189 1.95 -2.87 -5.50
CA CYS A 189 0.48 -2.88 -5.51
C CYS A 189 -0.10 -2.52 -6.88
N ALA A 190 0.47 -1.55 -7.60
CA ALA A 190 -0.06 -1.11 -8.88
C ALA A 190 0.27 -2.04 -10.04
N ILE A 191 1.42 -2.72 -10.01
CA ILE A 191 1.86 -3.58 -11.12
C ILE A 191 1.61 -5.03 -10.75
N LEU A 192 2.26 -5.52 -9.70
CA LEU A 192 2.15 -6.93 -9.34
C LEU A 192 0.71 -7.24 -8.93
N ASP A 193 0.19 -6.62 -7.88
CA ASP A 193 -1.13 -6.99 -7.36
C ASP A 193 -2.27 -6.62 -8.33
N ALA A 194 -2.28 -5.41 -8.89
CA ALA A 194 -3.41 -4.98 -9.72
C ALA A 194 -3.40 -5.54 -11.16
N THR A 195 -2.24 -5.89 -11.72
CA THR A 195 -2.14 -6.30 -13.14
C THR A 195 -1.63 -7.72 -13.35
N VAL A 196 -0.58 -8.12 -12.63
CA VAL A 196 0.06 -9.41 -12.86
C VAL A 196 -0.67 -10.51 -12.11
N TRP A 197 -1.01 -10.30 -10.84
CA TRP A 197 -1.59 -11.33 -9.97
C TRP A 197 -2.97 -11.84 -10.46
N PRO A 198 -3.94 -10.99 -10.85
CA PRO A 198 -5.31 -11.45 -11.06
C PRO A 198 -5.45 -12.50 -12.17
N PRO A 199 -4.81 -12.37 -13.35
CA PRO A 199 -4.85 -13.40 -14.39
C PRO A 199 -4.37 -14.79 -13.94
N PHE A 200 -3.44 -14.88 -13.00
CA PHE A 200 -2.98 -16.18 -12.47
C PHE A 200 -3.83 -16.67 -11.30
N PHE A 201 -4.51 -15.78 -10.59
CA PHE A 201 -5.42 -16.14 -9.51
C PHE A 201 -6.74 -16.73 -10.02
N HIS A 202 -7.19 -16.32 -11.22
CA HIS A 202 -8.39 -16.86 -11.83
C HIS A 202 -8.26 -18.37 -12.08
N GLN A 203 -9.23 -19.13 -11.56
CA GLN A 203 -9.32 -20.60 -11.70
C GLN A 203 -10.52 -20.97 -12.56
#